data_AF-A0A946QLE5-F1
#
_entry.id   AF-A0A946QLE5-F1
#
_cell.length_a   1.000
_cell.length_b   1.000
_cell.length_c   1.000
_cell.angle_alpha   90.00
_cell.angle_beta   90.00
_cell.angle_gamma   90.00
#
_symmetry.space_group_name_H-M   'P 1'
#
loop_
_entity.id
_entity.type
_entity.pdbx_description
1 polymer ?
#
loop_
_entity_poly.entity_id
_entity_poly.type
_entity_poly.pdbx_seq_one_letter_code
_entity_poly.pdbx_strand_id
1 'polypeptide(L)'
;MFVPKVKFDVNGQITEVETEAGETLLQVGLDNGIPIEHACGGNGFCTTCLCKVKSGGENLGERNDKEDNMGITEVSERLGCQATVEGDVEVEVLET
;
A
#
# COMPACT_ATOMS: atom_id res chain seq x y z
N MET A 1 -5.33 22.31 4.35
CA MET A 1 -5.70 20.93 3.98
C MET A 1 -4.39 20.23 3.72
N PHE A 2 -4.08 19.19 4.50
CA PHE A 2 -2.85 18.40 4.31
C PHE A 2 -3.16 17.33 3.27
N VAL A 3 -2.30 17.17 2.27
CA VAL A 3 -2.46 16.21 1.18
C VAL A 3 -1.26 15.26 1.25
N PRO A 4 -1.46 14.01 1.70
CA PRO A 4 -0.41 13.01 1.74
C PRO A 4 0.23 12.76 0.36
N LYS A 5 1.53 12.49 0.38
CA LYS A 5 2.30 12.06 -0.78
C LYS A 5 2.68 10.59 -0.67
N VAL A 6 2.34 9.81 -1.69
CA VAL A 6 2.69 8.40 -1.78
C VAL A 6 3.72 8.22 -2.89
N LYS A 7 4.84 7.58 -2.56
CA LYS A 7 5.83 7.15 -3.54
C LYS A 7 5.72 5.65 -3.76
N PHE A 8 5.40 5.26 -4.98
CA PHE A 8 5.41 3.86 -5.41
C PHE A 8 6.70 3.58 -6.17
N ASP A 9 7.53 2.70 -5.63
CA ASP A 9 8.64 2.08 -6.33
C ASP A 9 8.13 0.80 -7.02
N VAL A 10 8.11 0.82 -8.35
CA VAL A 10 7.77 -0.34 -9.18
C VAL A 10 9.00 -0.71 -9.98
N ASN A 11 9.66 -1.82 -9.61
CA ASN A 11 10.86 -2.31 -10.29
C ASN A 11 11.98 -1.26 -10.41
N GLY A 12 12.17 -0.42 -9.40
CA GLY A 12 13.16 0.67 -9.37
C GLY A 12 12.67 1.98 -10.01
N GLN A 13 11.46 2.00 -10.57
CA GLN A 13 10.84 3.22 -11.08
C GLN A 13 9.94 3.83 -10.02
N ILE A 14 10.36 4.98 -9.49
CA ILE A 14 9.61 5.73 -8.48
C ILE A 14 8.60 6.66 -9.15
N THR A 15 7.34 6.54 -8.74
CA THR A 15 6.26 7.47 -9.10
C THR A 15 5.69 8.10 -7.83
N GLU A 16 5.73 9.43 -7.73
CA GLU A 16 5.12 10.18 -6.62
C GLU A 16 3.73 10.65 -7.01
N VAL A 17 2.75 10.43 -6.13
CA VAL A 17 1.35 10.80 -6.32
C VAL A 17 0.80 11.46 -5.06
N GLU A 18 -0.20 12.32 -5.24
CA GLU A 18 -0.94 12.96 -4.15
C GLU A 18 -2.29 12.23 -3.96
N THR A 19 -2.73 12.09 -2.72
CA THR A 19 -3.96 11.36 -2.36
C THR A 19 -4.67 12.03 -1.19
N GLU A 20 -5.95 11.73 -0.98
CA GLU A 20 -6.64 12.09 0.25
C GLU A 20 -6.30 11.10 1.39
N ALA A 21 -6.13 11.62 2.60
CA ALA A 21 -5.98 10.76 3.76
C ALA A 21 -7.22 9.88 3.94
N GLY A 22 -7.02 8.59 4.20
CA GLY A 22 -8.10 7.61 4.33
C GLY A 22 -8.24 6.66 3.14
N GLU A 23 -7.52 6.89 2.04
CA GLU A 23 -7.47 5.96 0.90
C GLU A 23 -6.46 4.83 1.14
N THR A 24 -6.71 3.64 0.58
CA THR A 24 -5.76 2.51 0.70
C THR A 24 -4.65 2.63 -0.34
N LEU A 25 -3.45 2.11 -0.04
CA LEU A 25 -2.34 2.08 -1.01
C LEU A 25 -2.75 1.47 -2.36
N LEU A 26 -3.59 0.44 -2.36
CA LEU A 26 -4.14 -0.15 -3.58
C LEU A 26 -4.99 0.87 -4.36
N GLN A 27 -5.94 1.54 -3.68
CA GLN A 27 -6.81 2.52 -4.33
C GLN A 27 -5.99 3.66 -4.95
N VAL A 28 -5.09 4.24 -4.16
CA VAL A 28 -4.20 5.33 -4.60
C VAL A 28 -3.34 4.91 -5.79
N GLY A 29 -2.80 3.69 -5.75
CA GLY A 29 -2.01 3.15 -6.85
C GLY A 29 -2.85 3.01 -8.13
N LEU A 30 -4.02 2.38 -8.04
CA LEU A 30 -4.88 2.13 -9.20
C LEU A 30 -5.38 3.43 -9.84
N ASP A 31 -5.79 4.42 -9.04
CA ASP A 31 -6.29 5.70 -9.54
C ASP A 31 -5.21 6.51 -10.28
N ASN A 32 -3.94 6.26 -9.97
CA ASN A 32 -2.79 6.89 -10.62
C ASN A 32 -2.08 5.99 -11.64
N GLY A 33 -2.66 4.84 -12.00
CA GLY A 33 -2.10 3.94 -13.00
C GLY A 33 -0.86 3.16 -12.55
N ILE A 34 -0.62 3.05 -11.24
CA ILE A 34 0.42 2.19 -10.69
C ILE A 34 -0.03 0.72 -10.79
N PRO A 35 0.77 -0.15 -11.40
CA PRO A 35 0.42 -1.57 -11.55
C PRO A 35 0.60 -2.28 -10.20
N ILE A 36 -0.50 -2.48 -9.47
CA ILE A 36 -0.55 -3.30 -8.26
C ILE A 36 -1.50 -4.46 -8.53
N GLU A 37 -1.01 -5.69 -8.38
CA GLU A 37 -1.88 -6.85 -8.54
C GLU A 37 -2.88 -6.96 -7.39
N HIS A 38 -4.08 -7.44 -7.68
CA HIS A 38 -5.19 -7.46 -6.72
C HIS A 38 -6.17 -8.58 -7.05
N ALA A 39 -5.68 -9.82 -7.08
CA ALA A 39 -6.45 -11.00 -7.49
C ALA A 39 -7.78 -11.19 -6.75
N CYS A 40 -7.86 -10.81 -5.47
CA CYS A 40 -9.11 -10.86 -4.70
C CYS A 40 -9.97 -9.59 -4.77
N GLY A 41 -9.58 -8.58 -5.55
CA GLY A 41 -10.26 -7.28 -5.65
C GLY A 41 -10.17 -6.43 -4.38
N GLY A 42 -9.09 -6.57 -3.59
CA GLY A 42 -8.88 -5.79 -2.37
C GLY A 42 -9.65 -6.28 -1.13
N ASN A 43 -10.18 -7.50 -1.15
CA ASN A 43 -10.99 -8.05 -0.06
C ASN A 43 -10.18 -8.61 1.13
N GLY A 44 -8.85 -8.69 1.01
CA GLY A 44 -7.97 -9.28 2.03
C GLY A 44 -7.96 -10.81 2.03
N PHE A 45 -8.07 -11.44 0.85
CA PHE A 45 -8.05 -12.89 0.68
C PHE A 45 -6.89 -13.40 -0.21
N CYS A 46 -5.98 -12.51 -0.60
CA CYS A 46 -4.77 -12.84 -1.33
C CYS A 46 -3.63 -11.92 -0.91
N THR A 47 -2.42 -12.21 -1.35
CA THR A 47 -1.21 -11.42 -1.09
C THR A 47 -0.70 -10.68 -2.33
N THR A 48 -1.44 -10.66 -3.44
CA THR A 48 -0.93 -10.06 -4.69
C THR A 48 -0.77 -8.53 -4.64
N CYS A 49 -1.45 -7.86 -3.71
CA CYS A 49 -1.28 -6.42 -3.46
C CYS A 49 -0.18 -6.12 -2.43
N LEU A 50 0.78 -7.02 -2.22
CA LEU A 50 1.79 -6.85 -1.17
C LEU A 50 2.70 -5.66 -1.51
N CYS A 51 2.88 -4.77 -0.54
CA CYS A 51 3.77 -3.63 -0.66
C CYS A 51 4.77 -3.67 0.49
N LYS A 52 6.04 -3.40 0.18
CA LYS A 52 7.10 -3.25 1.18
C LYS A 52 7.34 -1.79 1.48
N VAL A 53 7.05 -1.37 2.70
CA VAL A 53 7.30 -0.01 3.20
C VAL A 53 8.81 0.26 3.24
N LYS A 54 9.21 1.35 2.60
CA LYS A 54 10.58 1.90 2.62
C LYS A 54 10.71 3.01 3.66
N SER A 55 9.69 3.87 3.77
CA SER A 55 9.61 4.93 4.78
C SER A 55 8.16 5.35 5.04
N GLY A 56 7.89 6.01 6.18
CA GLY A 56 6.55 6.51 6.52
C GLY A 56 5.56 5.42 6.93
N GLY A 57 6.04 4.28 7.47
CA GLY A 57 5.17 3.19 7.92
C GLY A 57 4.25 3.58 9.07
N GLU A 58 4.68 4.54 9.90
CA GLU A 58 3.87 5.17 10.94
C GLU A 58 2.71 6.01 10.41
N ASN A 59 2.73 6.38 9.11
CA ASN A 59 1.68 7.12 8.44
C ASN A 59 0.69 6.20 7.70
N LEU A 60 0.77 4.89 7.95
CA LEU A 60 -0.22 3.93 7.49
C LEU A 60 -1.13 3.52 8.64
N GLY A 61 -2.39 3.26 8.33
CA GLY A 61 -3.35 2.71 9.27
C GLY A 61 -2.85 1.40 9.88
N GLU A 62 -3.31 1.12 11.10
CA GLU A 62 -2.98 -0.11 11.82
C GLU A 62 -3.35 -1.36 11.01
N ARG A 63 -2.61 -2.45 11.22
CA ARG A 63 -2.94 -3.74 10.61
C ARG A 63 -4.30 -4.19 11.13
N ASN A 64 -5.09 -4.76 10.24
CA ASN A 64 -6.40 -5.31 10.58
C ASN A 64 -6.36 -6.84 10.57
N ASP A 65 -7.41 -7.47 11.11
CA ASP A 65 -7.50 -8.93 11.19
C ASP A 65 -7.34 -9.61 9.82
N LYS A 66 -7.79 -8.99 8.73
CA LYS A 66 -7.65 -9.59 7.38
C LYS A 66 -6.18 -9.66 6.97
N GLU A 67 -5.45 -8.58 7.19
CA GLU A 67 -4.03 -8.49 6.92
C GLU A 67 -3.22 -9.45 7.79
N ASP A 68 -3.54 -9.55 9.08
CA ASP A 68 -2.83 -10.44 10.01
C ASP A 68 -3.12 -11.92 9.73
N ASN A 69 -4.32 -12.25 9.28
CA ASN A 69 -4.69 -13.62 8.89
C ASN A 69 -3.98 -14.12 7.62
N MET A 70 -3.37 -13.23 6.82
CA MET A 70 -2.61 -13.63 5.63
C MET A 70 -1.21 -14.17 5.94
N GLY A 71 -0.78 -14.15 7.20
CA GLY A 71 0.52 -14.71 7.61
C GLY A 71 1.73 -13.88 7.20
N ILE A 72 1.53 -12.58 6.92
CA ILE A 72 2.61 -11.63 6.66
C ILE A 72 3.27 -11.28 7.99
N THR A 73 4.52 -11.72 8.19
CA THR A 73 5.24 -11.55 9.46
C THR A 73 6.19 -10.35 9.47
N GLU A 74 6.62 -9.90 8.29
CA GLU A 74 7.52 -8.76 8.18
C GLU A 74 6.77 -7.47 8.45
N VAL A 75 7.24 -6.70 9.43
CA VAL A 75 6.58 -5.45 9.86
C VAL A 75 6.57 -4.40 8.73
N SER A 76 7.57 -4.43 7.86
CA SER A 76 7.62 -3.55 6.69
C SER A 76 6.70 -4.00 5.55
N GLU A 77 6.13 -5.20 5.59
CA GLU A 77 5.25 -5.69 4.52
C GLU A 77 3.80 -5.44 4.88
N ARG A 78 3.09 -4.76 3.97
CA ARG A 78 1.69 -4.40 4.14
C ARG A 78 0.86 -4.91 2.98
N LEU A 79 -0.37 -5.34 3.25
CA LEU A 79 -1.33 -5.52 2.16
C LEU A 79 -1.80 -4.16 1.69
N GLY A 80 -1.44 -3.77 0.46
CA GLY A 80 -1.80 -2.46 -0.10
C GLY A 80 -3.31 -2.19 -0.08
N CYS A 81 -4.14 -3.24 -0.16
CA CYS A 81 -5.60 -3.09 -0.06
C CYS A 81 -6.15 -2.89 1.36
N GLN A 82 -5.36 -3.17 2.40
CA GLN A 82 -5.75 -3.02 3.81
C GLN A 82 -5.01 -1.86 4.49
N ALA A 83 -3.89 -1.41 3.93
CA ALA A 83 -3.10 -0.30 4.44
C ALA A 83 -3.65 1.05 3.95
N THR A 84 -4.31 1.75 4.86
CA THR A 84 -4.82 3.11 4.65
C THR A 84 -3.70 4.14 4.77
N VAL A 85 -3.67 5.15 3.91
CA VAL A 85 -2.69 6.25 3.93
C VAL A 85 -3.22 7.39 4.80
N GLU A 86 -2.47 7.76 5.84
CA GLU A 86 -2.77 8.89 6.72
C GLU A 86 -1.76 10.04 6.57
N GLY A 87 -0.62 9.78 5.92
CA GLY A 87 0.44 10.74 5.66
C GLY A 87 1.46 10.24 4.65
N ASP A 88 2.57 10.95 4.52
CA ASP A 88 3.58 10.67 3.50
C ASP A 88 4.19 9.28 3.69
N VAL A 89 4.25 8.49 2.62
CA VAL A 89 4.74 7.11 2.66
C VAL A 89 5.44 6.73 1.37
N GLU A 90 6.47 5.90 1.48
CA GLU A 90 7.17 5.31 0.34
C GLU A 90 7.08 3.79 0.44
N VAL A 91 6.60 3.16 -0.63
CA VAL A 91 6.40 1.71 -0.71
C VAL A 91 6.94 1.17 -2.02
N GLU A 92 7.49 -0.04 -1.96
CA GLU A 92 7.85 -0.86 -3.10
C GLU A 92 6.71 -1.84 -3.38
N VAL A 93 6.21 -1.87 -4.61
CA VAL A 93 5.22 -2.85 -5.04
C VAL A 93 5.94 -4.15 -5.33
N LEU A 94 5.58 -5.21 -4.60
CA LEU A 94 6.18 -6.52 -4.78
C LEU A 94 5.41 -7.30 -5.86
N GLU A 95 6.11 -7.73 -6.89
CA GLU A 95 5.56 -8.68 -7.87
C GLU A 95 5.51 -10.07 -7.21
N THR A 96 4.34 -10.73 -7.24
CA THR A 96 4.12 -12.05 -6.61
C THR A 96 3.64 -13.10 -7.60
#